data_AF-R6R569-F1
#
_entry.id   AF-R6R569-F1
#
_cell.length_a   1.000
_cell.length_b   1.000
_cell.length_c   1.000
_cell.angle_alpha   90.00
_cell.angle_beta   90.00
_cell.angle_gamma   90.00
#
_symmetry.space_group_name_H-M   'P 1'
#
loop_
_entity.id
_entity.type
_entity.pdbx_description
1 polymer ?
#
loop_
_entity_poly.entity_id
_entity_poly.type
_entity_poly.pdbx_seq_one_letter_code
_entity_poly.pdbx_strand_id
1 'polypeptide(L)'
;MSEETKKPAEEQTKKAEYISEKAMAEILKGIRQRLPVKEYANKKFSPEQMKQIRLGMKSGISYQLYAAPYISPSAMKQWRKMLEKGVGDKDIIDYLAQDGRSYDAEQIKQIRMGMKDKLDVKLFANPDYSAEQMKQIRLGVKNDIDYEVYANRNFSAEQMQKIRLEMLIAKIIDYIKEKFTQLYQSMKAYANLYMTKLPVEPEEDMSPEDVKDAQLFTLMKRAYDKMNDNYEDFEEMSFDEKVDSIMKEFERVNENERTHTVAKSNELIPEGTEKLEERCFSDRKNISDVVIPGSIREIPYMAFASSSVKTAVIEPGVESISSCAFAATDLESISIPDTVKHIGEQAFAMTDITSIEIPASVKAIGYLAFNGCRNLKEVTLSKGTIFDKDTFPEGVNIRYRENEQEQSEPEEEEGFEPEI
;
A
#
# COMPACT_ATOMS: atom_id res chain seq x y z
N MET A 1 -29.64 95.65 3.30
CA MET A 1 -30.62 95.64 4.39
C MET A 1 -30.87 94.18 4.74
N SER A 2 -30.08 93.54 5.61
CA SER A 2 -30.14 93.62 7.10
C SER A 2 -31.49 93.07 7.62
N GLU A 3 -31.58 92.16 8.59
CA GLU A 3 -30.64 91.79 9.68
C GLU A 3 -30.59 90.24 9.80
N GLU A 4 -29.43 89.59 9.90
CA GLU A 4 -28.68 89.34 11.16
C GLU A 4 -29.55 89.02 12.40
N THR A 5 -29.87 87.74 12.59
CA THR A 5 -30.02 87.15 13.93
C THR A 5 -29.05 85.98 14.10
N LYS A 6 -27.90 86.26 14.73
CA LYS A 6 -26.90 85.26 15.09
C LYS A 6 -27.49 84.29 16.12
N LYS A 7 -27.61 83.01 15.77
CA LYS A 7 -27.67 81.95 16.80
C LYS A 7 -26.29 81.82 17.45
N PRO A 8 -26.19 81.53 18.76
CA PRO A 8 -24.90 81.31 19.40
C PRO A 8 -24.21 80.10 18.77
N ALA A 9 -22.90 80.19 18.58
CA ALA A 9 -22.10 79.00 18.32
C ALA A 9 -22.11 78.16 19.59
N GLU A 10 -22.77 77.00 19.56
CA GLU A 10 -22.55 75.97 20.57
C GLU A 10 -21.11 75.48 20.41
N GLU A 11 -20.25 76.01 21.29
CA GLU A 11 -18.87 75.60 21.43
C GLU A 11 -18.86 74.15 21.92
N GLN A 12 -18.88 73.21 20.96
CA GLN A 12 -18.74 71.77 21.21
C GLN A 12 -17.35 71.49 21.78
N THR A 13 -17.21 71.75 23.08
CA THR A 13 -16.12 71.26 23.89
C THR A 13 -16.09 69.74 23.75
N LYS A 14 -15.16 69.25 22.92
CA LYS A 14 -14.78 67.82 22.90
C LYS A 14 -14.29 67.48 24.30
N LYS A 15 -15.19 67.05 25.18
CA LYS A 15 -14.85 66.46 26.48
C LYS A 15 -13.80 65.40 26.19
N ALA A 16 -12.61 65.57 26.75
CA ALA A 16 -11.58 64.55 26.68
C ALA A 16 -12.17 63.29 27.34
N GLU A 17 -12.49 62.28 26.54
CA GLU A 17 -13.03 61.02 27.08
C GLU A 17 -11.99 60.45 28.03
N TYR A 18 -12.29 60.42 29.32
CA TYR A 18 -11.37 59.85 30.29
C TYR A 18 -11.41 58.32 30.18
N ILE A 19 -10.28 57.66 30.47
CA ILE A 19 -10.26 56.20 30.60
C ILE A 19 -11.24 55.77 31.69
N SER A 20 -11.98 54.69 31.44
CA SER A 20 -13.00 54.21 32.37
C SER A 20 -12.39 53.77 33.70
N GLU A 21 -13.18 53.81 34.79
CA GLU A 21 -12.72 53.37 36.11
C GLU A 21 -12.21 51.92 36.11
N LYS A 22 -12.81 51.05 35.29
CA LYS A 22 -12.35 49.66 35.10
C LYS A 22 -10.95 49.60 34.46
N ALA A 23 -10.68 50.43 33.45
CA ALA A 23 -9.34 50.53 32.85
C ALA A 23 -8.33 51.11 33.85
N MET A 24 -8.72 52.18 34.57
CA MET A 24 -7.88 52.79 35.61
C MET A 24 -7.54 51.81 36.75
N ALA A 25 -8.48 50.95 37.15
CA ALA A 25 -8.25 49.91 38.14
C ALA A 25 -7.19 48.88 37.70
N GLU A 26 -7.12 48.53 36.41
CA GLU A 26 -6.09 47.63 35.88
C GLU A 26 -4.73 48.35 35.72
N ILE A 27 -4.71 49.64 35.39
CA ILE A 27 -3.48 50.46 35.41
C ILE A 27 -2.91 50.51 36.84
N LEU A 28 -3.74 50.84 37.84
CA LEU A 28 -3.32 50.90 39.25
C LEU A 28 -2.83 49.55 39.79
N LYS A 29 -3.42 48.42 39.35
CA LYS A 29 -2.91 47.08 39.67
C LYS A 29 -1.52 46.84 39.07
N GLY A 30 -1.26 47.32 37.84
CA GLY A 30 0.04 47.19 37.19
C GLY A 30 1.14 48.00 37.87
N ILE A 31 0.84 49.23 38.29
CA ILE A 31 1.77 50.08 39.06
C ILE A 31 2.19 49.38 40.36
N ARG A 32 1.22 48.83 41.12
CA ARG A 32 1.50 48.05 42.34
C ARG A 32 2.31 46.78 42.07
N GLN A 33 2.21 46.21 40.87
CA GLN A 33 2.98 45.06 40.39
C GLN A 33 4.32 45.45 39.75
N ARG A 34 4.70 46.75 39.75
CA ARG A 34 5.91 47.31 39.13
C ARG A 34 6.05 47.02 37.63
N LEU A 35 4.92 46.89 36.92
CA LEU A 35 4.88 46.60 35.48
C LEU A 35 4.99 47.89 34.64
N PRO A 36 5.45 47.82 33.37
CA PRO A 36 5.61 48.98 32.48
C PRO A 36 4.26 49.48 31.95
N VAL A 37 3.44 50.09 32.82
CA VAL A 37 2.04 50.43 32.51
C VAL A 37 1.85 51.37 31.31
N LYS A 38 2.87 52.15 30.92
CA LYS A 38 2.83 53.01 29.73
C LYS A 38 2.54 52.24 28.43
N GLU A 39 2.92 50.97 28.36
CA GLU A 39 2.73 50.12 27.17
C GLU A 39 1.26 49.79 26.90
N TYR A 40 0.42 49.71 27.94
CA TYR A 40 -0.97 49.27 27.83
C TYR A 40 -2.02 50.26 28.37
N ALA A 41 -1.61 51.34 29.04
CA ALA A 41 -2.48 52.42 29.50
C ALA A 41 -2.98 53.33 28.34
N ASN A 42 -3.64 52.73 27.35
CA ASN A 42 -4.07 53.37 26.11
C ASN A 42 -5.56 53.09 25.84
N LYS A 43 -6.33 54.13 25.47
CA LYS A 43 -7.76 54.04 25.11
C LYS A 43 -8.07 53.00 24.02
N LYS A 44 -7.08 52.64 23.19
CA LYS A 44 -7.22 51.58 22.17
C LYS A 44 -7.53 50.20 22.75
N PHE A 45 -7.28 49.97 24.04
CA PHE A 45 -7.60 48.70 24.71
C PHE A 45 -8.81 48.84 25.65
N SER A 46 -9.71 47.86 25.61
CA SER A 46 -10.77 47.68 26.62
C SER A 46 -10.16 47.36 27.99
N PRO A 47 -10.88 47.60 29.10
CA PRO A 47 -10.44 47.19 30.44
C PRO A 47 -10.09 45.71 30.54
N GLU A 48 -10.81 44.84 29.82
CA GLU A 48 -10.62 43.40 29.79
C GLU A 48 -9.37 43.02 28.98
N GLN A 49 -9.08 43.74 27.88
CA GLN A 49 -7.82 43.60 27.15
C GLN A 49 -6.64 44.06 28.02
N MET A 50 -6.73 45.23 28.67
CA MET A 50 -5.71 45.72 29.63
C MET A 50 -5.46 44.72 30.76
N LYS A 51 -6.52 44.08 31.28
CA LYS A 51 -6.42 43.01 32.29
C LYS A 51 -5.61 41.82 31.77
N GLN A 52 -5.78 41.39 30.52
CA GLN A 52 -4.96 40.31 29.95
C GLN A 52 -3.51 40.77 29.75
N ILE A 53 -3.29 41.97 29.20
CA ILE A 53 -1.94 42.52 28.99
C ILE A 53 -1.15 42.54 30.31
N ARG A 54 -1.73 43.13 31.37
CA ARG A 54 -1.14 43.16 32.70
C ARG A 54 -0.85 41.76 33.25
N LEU A 55 -1.73 40.78 33.02
CA LEU A 55 -1.52 39.42 33.49
C LEU A 55 -0.35 38.73 32.78
N GLY A 56 -0.19 38.87 31.45
CA GLY A 56 0.93 38.23 30.75
C GLY A 56 2.26 38.92 31.06
N MET A 57 2.28 40.25 31.17
CA MET A 57 3.46 40.99 31.64
C MET A 57 3.90 40.53 33.04
N LYS A 58 2.96 40.27 33.95
CA LYS A 58 3.25 39.70 35.28
C LYS A 58 3.90 38.31 35.18
N SER A 59 3.53 37.54 34.16
CA SER A 59 4.08 36.21 33.86
C SER A 59 5.35 36.25 32.99
N GLY A 60 5.94 37.43 32.75
CA GLY A 60 7.16 37.61 31.96
C GLY A 60 6.96 37.60 30.43
N ILE A 61 5.72 37.67 29.94
CA ILE A 61 5.38 37.54 28.53
C ILE A 61 5.14 38.92 27.91
N SER A 62 5.84 39.18 26.79
CA SER A 62 5.67 40.40 25.99
C SER A 62 4.26 40.48 25.41
N TYR A 63 3.55 41.58 25.66
CA TYR A 63 2.15 41.71 25.24
C TYR A 63 1.99 41.78 23.71
N GLN A 64 3.01 42.29 23.00
CA GLN A 64 3.07 42.37 21.54
C GLN A 64 2.86 41.01 20.86
N LEU A 65 3.13 39.90 21.57
CA LEU A 65 2.85 38.57 21.07
C LEU A 65 1.34 38.32 20.96
N TYR A 66 0.54 38.64 21.98
CA TYR A 66 -0.85 38.16 22.08
C TYR A 66 -1.92 39.26 22.12
N ALA A 67 -1.56 40.53 21.94
CA ALA A 67 -2.46 41.66 22.20
C ALA A 67 -2.37 42.77 21.14
N ALA A 68 -3.47 42.95 20.39
CA ALA A 68 -3.71 44.15 19.59
C ALA A 68 -5.16 44.65 19.80
N PRO A 69 -5.46 45.93 19.52
CA PRO A 69 -6.76 46.55 19.82
C PRO A 69 -7.98 45.81 19.25
N TYR A 70 -7.84 45.21 18.07
CA TYR A 70 -8.91 44.50 17.35
C TYR A 70 -9.11 43.05 17.81
N ILE A 71 -8.27 42.54 18.71
CA ILE A 71 -8.29 41.14 19.16
C ILE A 71 -9.20 41.00 20.38
N SER A 72 -10.15 40.06 20.36
CA SER A 72 -11.11 39.92 21.45
C SER A 72 -10.44 39.65 22.81
N PRO A 73 -10.97 40.13 23.94
CA PRO A 73 -10.42 39.82 25.27
C PRO A 73 -10.37 38.32 25.59
N SER A 74 -11.21 37.51 24.94
CA SER A 74 -11.22 36.05 25.06
C SER A 74 -10.00 35.43 24.36
N ALA A 75 -9.77 35.80 23.10
CA ALA A 75 -8.60 35.36 22.33
C ALA A 75 -7.29 35.78 23.04
N MET A 76 -7.19 37.05 23.47
CA MET A 76 -6.03 37.51 24.26
C MET A 76 -5.82 36.70 25.55
N LYS A 77 -6.90 36.34 26.26
CA LYS A 77 -6.82 35.53 27.49
C LYS A 77 -6.33 34.11 27.21
N GLN A 78 -6.74 33.56 26.07
CA GLN A 78 -6.43 32.21 25.60
C GLN A 78 -4.98 32.11 25.16
N TRP A 79 -4.54 32.96 24.24
CA TRP A 79 -3.16 32.99 23.76
C TRP A 79 -2.16 33.30 24.87
N ARG A 80 -2.49 34.24 25.78
CA ARG A 80 -1.70 34.47 27.01
C ARG A 80 -1.52 33.19 27.82
N LYS A 81 -2.59 32.40 28.05
CA LYS A 81 -2.50 31.13 28.80
C LYS A 81 -1.63 30.08 28.10
N MET A 82 -1.46 30.16 26.78
CA MET A 82 -0.61 29.25 26.03
C MET A 82 0.86 29.65 26.13
N LEU A 83 1.15 30.94 25.99
CA LEU A 83 2.48 31.51 26.28
C LEU A 83 2.91 31.22 27.72
N GLU A 84 2.00 31.33 28.71
CA GLU A 84 2.24 30.95 30.12
C GLU A 84 2.56 29.46 30.32
N LYS A 85 2.22 28.60 29.36
CA LYS A 85 2.53 27.16 29.34
C LYS A 85 3.76 26.83 28.49
N GLY A 86 4.50 27.83 28.00
CA GLY A 86 5.68 27.61 27.16
C GLY A 86 5.36 27.26 25.70
N VAL A 87 4.12 27.50 25.22
CA VAL A 87 3.81 27.42 23.78
C VAL A 87 4.40 28.66 23.09
N GLY A 88 5.67 28.54 22.68
CA GLY A 88 6.50 29.67 22.21
C GLY A 88 6.64 29.80 20.69
N ASP A 89 5.75 29.19 19.91
CA ASP A 89 5.82 29.25 18.44
C ASP A 89 5.32 30.61 17.93
N LYS A 90 6.26 31.45 17.47
CA LYS A 90 5.98 32.81 16.98
C LYS A 90 5.06 32.80 15.75
N ASP A 91 5.15 31.78 14.90
CA ASP A 91 4.41 31.76 13.64
C ASP A 91 2.93 31.44 13.89
N ILE A 92 2.63 30.55 14.85
CA ILE A 92 1.26 30.36 15.38
C ILE A 92 0.71 31.66 15.93
N ILE A 93 1.52 32.39 16.69
CA ILE A 93 1.09 33.62 17.36
C ILE A 93 0.79 34.71 16.33
N ASP A 94 1.67 34.92 15.36
CA ASP A 94 1.48 35.89 14.28
C ASP A 94 0.26 35.53 13.40
N TYR A 95 0.02 34.23 13.14
CA TYR A 95 -1.18 33.75 12.45
C TYR A 95 -2.46 34.05 13.23
N LEU A 96 -2.53 33.63 14.50
CA LEU A 96 -3.70 33.86 15.35
C LEU A 96 -3.97 35.36 15.54
N ALA A 97 -2.92 36.16 15.67
CA ALA A 97 -3.01 37.61 15.78
C ALA A 97 -3.57 38.27 14.50
N GLN A 98 -3.28 37.74 13.31
CA GLN A 98 -3.88 38.22 12.06
C GLN A 98 -5.34 37.77 11.89
N ASP A 99 -5.64 36.51 12.23
CA ASP A 99 -6.98 35.93 12.07
C ASP A 99 -8.01 36.52 13.04
N GLY A 100 -7.58 36.85 14.27
CA GLY A 100 -8.39 37.55 15.27
C GLY A 100 -9.49 36.71 15.93
N ARG A 101 -9.74 35.48 15.46
CA ARG A 101 -10.72 34.54 16.05
C ARG A 101 -10.11 33.79 17.25
N SER A 102 -10.99 33.22 18.08
CA SER A 102 -10.62 32.45 19.27
C SER A 102 -10.58 30.96 18.91
N TYR A 103 -9.50 30.26 19.29
CA TYR A 103 -9.32 28.82 19.02
C TYR A 103 -8.92 28.12 20.32
N ASP A 104 -9.54 26.99 20.65
CA ASP A 104 -9.20 26.19 21.83
C ASP A 104 -7.80 25.54 21.76
N ALA A 105 -7.39 24.91 22.85
CA ALA A 105 -6.04 24.37 22.99
C ALA A 105 -5.75 23.22 22.00
N GLU A 106 -6.75 22.41 21.65
CA GLU A 106 -6.62 21.29 20.72
C GLU A 106 -6.77 21.77 19.26
N GLN A 107 -7.62 22.76 18.99
CA GLN A 107 -7.66 23.45 17.69
C GLN A 107 -6.28 24.08 17.37
N ILE A 108 -5.64 24.74 18.34
CA ILE A 108 -4.30 25.32 18.15
C ILE A 108 -3.20 24.23 18.10
N LYS A 109 -3.42 23.06 18.72
CA LYS A 109 -2.54 21.90 18.51
C LYS A 109 -2.58 21.44 17.05
N GLN A 110 -3.76 21.38 16.41
CA GLN A 110 -3.85 21.09 14.98
C GLN A 110 -3.17 22.17 14.11
N ILE A 111 -3.34 23.46 14.44
CA ILE A 111 -2.62 24.56 13.77
C ILE A 111 -1.10 24.35 13.85
N ARG A 112 -0.56 24.03 15.04
CA ARG A 112 0.86 23.71 15.23
C ARG A 112 1.31 22.53 14.39
N MET A 113 0.53 21.46 14.34
CA MET A 113 0.87 20.26 13.56
C MET A 113 0.92 20.60 12.07
N GLY A 114 -0.03 21.37 11.54
CA GLY A 114 0.01 21.79 10.14
C GLY A 114 1.17 22.73 9.82
N MET A 115 1.55 23.64 10.73
CA MET A 115 2.75 24.47 10.57
C MET A 115 4.04 23.63 10.58
N LYS A 116 4.15 22.65 11.49
CA LYS A 116 5.27 21.69 11.52
C LYS A 116 5.37 20.90 10.21
N ASP A 117 4.23 20.51 9.66
CA ASP A 117 4.09 19.82 8.37
C ASP A 117 4.19 20.77 7.16
N LYS A 118 4.43 22.07 7.36
CA LYS A 118 4.54 23.14 6.33
C LYS A 118 3.29 23.34 5.45
N LEU A 119 2.12 23.01 5.96
CA LEU A 119 0.84 23.16 5.26
C LEU A 119 0.34 24.61 5.33
N ASP A 120 -0.46 25.05 4.34
CA ASP A 120 -1.19 26.32 4.47
C ASP A 120 -2.29 26.16 5.53
N VAL A 121 -2.06 26.82 6.66
CA VAL A 121 -2.95 26.84 7.82
C VAL A 121 -4.35 27.33 7.47
N LYS A 122 -4.51 28.21 6.48
CA LYS A 122 -5.81 28.77 6.08
C LYS A 122 -6.79 27.71 5.55
N LEU A 123 -6.28 26.60 5.03
CA LEU A 123 -7.10 25.52 4.45
C LEU A 123 -7.87 24.73 5.52
N PHE A 124 -7.30 24.59 6.73
CA PHE A 124 -7.87 23.75 7.79
C PHE A 124 -8.17 24.48 9.11
N ALA A 125 -7.62 25.68 9.34
CA ALA A 125 -7.78 26.43 10.58
C ALA A 125 -9.07 27.28 10.59
N ASN A 126 -10.18 26.66 10.98
CA ASN A 126 -11.47 27.33 11.08
C ASN A 126 -12.13 26.97 12.44
N PRO A 127 -12.33 27.96 13.34
CA PRO A 127 -12.67 27.70 14.75
C PRO A 127 -14.10 27.19 14.97
N ASP A 128 -14.93 27.22 13.93
CA ASP A 128 -16.29 26.68 13.95
C ASP A 128 -16.32 25.15 13.75
N TYR A 129 -15.17 24.53 13.43
CA TYR A 129 -14.98 23.08 13.48
C TYR A 129 -14.32 22.68 14.79
N SER A 130 -14.72 21.56 15.38
CA SER A 130 -14.00 20.94 16.48
C SER A 130 -12.54 20.61 16.10
N ALA A 131 -11.67 20.45 17.11
CA ALA A 131 -10.28 20.07 16.90
C ALA A 131 -10.12 18.76 16.11
N GLU A 132 -11.02 17.78 16.29
CA GLU A 132 -10.97 16.52 15.54
C GLU A 132 -11.45 16.66 14.09
N GLN A 133 -12.45 17.51 13.82
CA GLN A 133 -12.80 17.87 12.43
C GLN A 133 -11.63 18.61 11.76
N MET A 134 -10.99 19.55 12.45
CA MET A 134 -9.76 20.22 11.98
C MET A 134 -8.62 19.23 11.74
N LYS A 135 -8.47 18.18 12.57
CA LYS A 135 -7.51 17.08 12.34
C LYS A 135 -7.79 16.40 11.00
N GLN A 136 -9.03 16.00 10.72
CA GLN A 136 -9.36 15.34 9.47
C GLN A 136 -9.11 16.23 8.25
N ILE A 137 -9.46 17.53 8.31
CA ILE A 137 -9.18 18.47 7.21
C ILE A 137 -7.66 18.63 7.01
N ARG A 138 -6.89 18.83 8.09
CA ARG A 138 -5.41 18.91 8.04
C ARG A 138 -4.79 17.66 7.42
N LEU A 139 -5.25 16.47 7.81
CA LEU A 139 -4.76 15.21 7.26
C LEU A 139 -5.10 15.03 5.78
N GLY A 140 -6.23 15.57 5.31
CA GLY A 140 -6.54 15.65 3.88
C GLY A 140 -5.51 16.47 3.11
N VAL A 141 -5.34 17.73 3.53
CA VAL A 141 -4.33 18.65 2.98
C VAL A 141 -2.92 18.03 2.99
N LYS A 142 -2.54 17.34 4.08
CA LYS A 142 -1.23 16.69 4.22
C LYS A 142 -0.98 15.56 3.21
N ASN A 143 -2.03 14.82 2.84
CA ASN A 143 -1.93 13.69 1.91
C ASN A 143 -2.43 14.07 0.50
N ASP A 144 -2.64 15.38 0.25
CA ASP A 144 -3.14 15.92 -1.02
C ASP A 144 -4.47 15.26 -1.44
N ILE A 145 -5.37 15.11 -0.48
CA ILE A 145 -6.76 14.69 -0.66
C ILE A 145 -7.62 15.94 -0.74
N ASP A 146 -8.55 16.00 -1.68
CA ASP A 146 -9.56 17.06 -1.75
C ASP A 146 -10.42 17.03 -0.48
N TYR A 147 -10.14 17.97 0.43
CA TYR A 147 -10.82 18.06 1.71
C TYR A 147 -12.20 18.71 1.60
N GLU A 148 -12.50 19.44 0.51
CA GLU A 148 -13.77 20.16 0.38
C GLU A 148 -14.95 19.20 0.27
N VAL A 149 -14.72 17.99 -0.27
CA VAL A 149 -15.68 16.87 -0.33
C VAL A 149 -16.24 16.50 1.05
N TYR A 150 -15.44 16.58 2.12
CA TYR A 150 -15.85 16.15 3.47
C TYR A 150 -15.79 17.24 4.55
N ALA A 151 -15.25 18.44 4.27
CA ALA A 151 -15.19 19.56 5.21
C ALA A 151 -16.55 20.24 5.43
N ASN A 152 -17.51 19.48 5.95
CA ASN A 152 -18.88 19.91 6.21
C ASN A 152 -19.15 19.95 7.72
N ARG A 153 -19.58 21.09 8.24
CA ARG A 153 -19.86 21.28 9.69
C ARG A 153 -20.94 20.35 10.24
N ASN A 154 -21.80 19.82 9.37
CA ASN A 154 -22.86 18.88 9.74
C ASN A 154 -22.34 17.43 9.87
N PHE A 155 -21.11 17.13 9.44
CA PHE A 155 -20.48 15.82 9.62
C PHE A 155 -19.69 15.77 10.93
N SER A 156 -19.81 14.66 11.65
CA SER A 156 -18.92 14.36 12.79
C SER A 156 -17.48 14.14 12.30
N ALA A 157 -16.50 14.27 13.19
CA ALA A 157 -15.10 13.96 12.87
C ALA A 157 -14.92 12.51 12.39
N GLU A 158 -15.72 11.57 12.89
CA GLU A 158 -15.73 10.16 12.46
C GLU A 158 -16.27 10.01 11.03
N GLN A 159 -17.33 10.74 10.66
CA GLN A 159 -17.85 10.76 9.29
C GLN A 159 -16.82 11.38 8.32
N MET A 160 -16.18 12.48 8.71
CA MET A 160 -15.07 13.05 7.94
C MET A 160 -13.90 12.09 7.80
N GLN A 161 -13.53 11.38 8.87
CA GLN A 161 -12.46 10.38 8.85
C GLN A 161 -12.79 9.26 7.86
N LYS A 162 -14.01 8.69 7.92
CA LYS A 162 -14.45 7.65 6.97
C LYS A 162 -14.30 8.13 5.52
N ILE A 163 -14.89 9.27 5.16
CA ILE A 163 -14.80 9.79 3.78
C ILE A 163 -13.35 10.06 3.36
N ARG A 164 -12.53 10.68 4.23
CA ARG A 164 -11.10 10.91 3.98
C ARG A 164 -10.35 9.61 3.72
N LEU A 165 -10.63 8.56 4.50
CA LEU A 165 -9.96 7.27 4.37
C LEU A 165 -10.35 6.55 3.08
N GLU A 166 -11.63 6.57 2.69
CA GLU A 166 -12.07 6.05 1.39
C GLU A 166 -11.30 6.73 0.24
N MET A 167 -11.21 8.07 0.25
CA MET A 167 -10.50 8.86 -0.76
C MET A 167 -8.98 8.61 -0.73
N LEU A 168 -8.38 8.42 0.45
CA LEU A 168 -6.96 8.08 0.59
C LEU A 168 -6.65 6.70 -0.01
N ILE A 169 -7.49 5.69 0.26
CA ILE A 169 -7.33 4.34 -0.26
C ILE A 169 -7.46 4.33 -1.78
N ALA A 170 -8.45 5.03 -2.33
CA ALA A 170 -8.58 5.21 -3.79
C ALA A 170 -7.30 5.81 -4.40
N LYS A 171 -6.81 6.92 -3.84
CA LYS A 171 -5.57 7.58 -4.31
C LYS A 171 -4.34 6.67 -4.23
N ILE A 172 -4.22 5.86 -3.19
CA ILE A 172 -3.13 4.89 -3.04
C ILE A 172 -3.23 3.79 -4.12
N ILE A 173 -4.43 3.28 -4.40
CA ILE A 173 -4.65 2.28 -5.45
C ILE A 173 -4.29 2.85 -6.83
N ASP A 174 -4.73 4.07 -7.14
CA ASP A 174 -4.40 4.74 -8.40
C ASP A 174 -2.89 4.99 -8.55
N TYR A 175 -2.22 5.43 -7.48
CA TYR A 175 -0.75 5.58 -7.47
C TYR A 175 -0.03 4.25 -7.73
N ILE A 176 -0.44 3.16 -7.08
CA ILE A 176 0.15 1.83 -7.28
C ILE A 176 -0.14 1.31 -8.69
N LYS A 177 -1.34 1.54 -9.22
CA LYS A 177 -1.74 1.17 -10.59
C LYS A 177 -0.89 1.88 -11.65
N GLU A 178 -0.63 3.18 -11.45
CA GLU A 178 0.19 3.99 -12.36
C GLU A 178 1.69 3.66 -12.27
N LYS A 179 2.24 3.48 -11.07
CA LYS A 179 3.70 3.33 -10.86
C LYS A 179 4.19 1.88 -10.81
N PHE A 180 3.34 0.93 -10.41
CA PHE A 180 3.72 -0.45 -10.10
C PHE A 180 2.72 -1.47 -10.69
N THR A 181 2.46 -1.38 -12.00
CA THR A 181 1.39 -2.15 -12.68
C THR A 181 1.43 -3.66 -12.42
N GLN A 182 2.61 -4.30 -12.40
CA GLN A 182 2.74 -5.73 -12.07
C GLN A 182 2.29 -6.07 -10.64
N LEU A 183 2.60 -5.19 -9.69
CA LEU A 183 2.17 -5.34 -8.30
C LEU A 183 0.66 -5.09 -8.17
N TYR A 184 0.12 -4.04 -8.81
CA TYR A 184 -1.33 -3.80 -8.85
C TYR A 184 -2.10 -5.03 -9.36
N GLN A 185 -1.63 -5.68 -10.44
CA GLN A 185 -2.24 -6.93 -10.93
C GLN A 185 -2.12 -8.07 -9.92
N SER A 186 -0.97 -8.21 -9.25
CA SER A 186 -0.76 -9.20 -8.19
C SER A 186 -1.69 -8.98 -6.99
N MET A 187 -1.88 -7.71 -6.57
CA MET A 187 -2.80 -7.32 -5.51
C MET A 187 -4.25 -7.59 -5.88
N LYS A 188 -4.65 -7.28 -7.13
CA LYS A 188 -6.00 -7.52 -7.64
C LYS A 188 -6.33 -9.02 -7.73
N ALA A 189 -5.39 -9.83 -8.22
CA ALA A 189 -5.52 -11.29 -8.26
C ALA A 189 -5.64 -11.89 -6.85
N TYR A 190 -4.78 -11.44 -5.93
CA TYR A 190 -4.81 -11.87 -4.53
C TYR A 190 -6.13 -11.47 -3.83
N ALA A 191 -6.61 -10.24 -4.03
CA ALA A 191 -7.87 -9.78 -3.47
C ALA A 191 -9.07 -10.62 -3.95
N ASN A 192 -9.10 -11.00 -5.23
CA ASN A 192 -10.10 -11.91 -5.78
C ASN A 192 -10.02 -13.31 -5.16
N LEU A 193 -8.82 -13.89 -5.00
CA LEU A 193 -8.65 -15.20 -4.33
C LEU A 193 -9.05 -15.17 -2.85
N TYR A 194 -8.72 -14.08 -2.14
CA TYR A 194 -9.04 -13.93 -0.73
C TYR A 194 -10.55 -13.70 -0.51
N MET A 195 -11.15 -12.80 -1.30
CA MET A 195 -12.57 -12.45 -1.16
C MET A 195 -13.52 -13.47 -1.80
N THR A 196 -13.10 -14.34 -2.72
CA THR A 196 -13.95 -15.49 -3.14
C THR A 196 -14.24 -16.48 -2.00
N LYS A 197 -13.42 -16.50 -0.94
CA LYS A 197 -13.67 -17.28 0.29
C LYS A 197 -14.63 -16.58 1.27
N LEU A 198 -14.79 -15.25 1.13
CA LEU A 198 -15.63 -14.39 1.97
C LEU A 198 -16.19 -13.24 1.09
N PRO A 199 -17.20 -13.51 0.24
CA PRO A 199 -17.59 -12.61 -0.85
C PRO A 199 -18.04 -11.24 -0.36
N VAL A 200 -17.60 -10.19 -1.07
CA VAL A 200 -18.30 -8.90 -1.08
C VAL A 200 -19.61 -9.12 -1.82
N GLU A 201 -20.74 -8.69 -1.25
CA GLU A 201 -22.02 -8.66 -1.97
C GLU A 201 -21.92 -7.62 -3.10
N PRO A 202 -22.00 -8.02 -4.38
CA PRO A 202 -21.94 -7.08 -5.49
C PRO A 202 -23.28 -6.34 -5.64
N GLU A 203 -23.24 -5.06 -5.97
CA GLU A 203 -24.42 -4.30 -6.37
C GLU A 203 -24.93 -4.81 -7.74
N GLU A 204 -26.25 -4.71 -7.99
CA GLU A 204 -26.95 -5.43 -9.07
C GLU A 204 -26.45 -5.11 -10.50
N ASP A 205 -25.68 -4.03 -10.66
CA ASP A 205 -25.20 -3.46 -11.92
C ASP A 205 -23.66 -3.43 -12.08
N MET A 206 -22.89 -3.99 -11.12
CA MET A 206 -21.42 -4.06 -11.21
C MET A 206 -20.92 -5.06 -12.27
N SER A 207 -19.92 -4.67 -13.07
CA SER A 207 -19.26 -5.61 -13.99
C SER A 207 -18.30 -6.56 -13.24
N PRO A 208 -17.93 -7.72 -13.83
CA PRO A 208 -16.96 -8.64 -13.22
C PRO A 208 -15.58 -8.03 -12.94
N GLU A 209 -15.23 -6.90 -13.57
CA GLU A 209 -13.98 -6.20 -13.32
C GLU A 209 -14.11 -5.19 -12.17
N ASP A 210 -15.27 -4.51 -12.08
CA ASP A 210 -15.60 -3.63 -10.95
C ASP A 210 -15.70 -4.41 -9.63
N VAL A 211 -16.21 -5.65 -9.68
CA VAL A 211 -16.20 -6.59 -8.54
C VAL A 211 -14.77 -6.80 -8.01
N LYS A 212 -13.79 -7.00 -8.90
CA LYS A 212 -12.38 -7.21 -8.49
C LYS A 212 -11.74 -5.94 -7.94
N ASP A 213 -12.06 -4.78 -8.52
CA ASP A 213 -11.57 -3.50 -7.99
C ASP A 213 -12.20 -3.18 -6.62
N ALA A 214 -13.49 -3.49 -6.40
CA ALA A 214 -14.14 -3.39 -5.09
C ALA A 214 -13.56 -4.36 -4.04
N GLN A 215 -13.20 -5.59 -4.45
CA GLN A 215 -12.48 -6.54 -3.60
C GLN A 215 -11.08 -6.05 -3.23
N LEU A 216 -10.32 -5.52 -4.19
CA LEU A 216 -9.00 -4.93 -3.95
C LEU A 216 -9.11 -3.73 -3.00
N PHE A 217 -10.09 -2.86 -3.21
CA PHE A 217 -10.36 -1.73 -2.33
C PHE A 217 -10.67 -2.20 -0.90
N THR A 218 -11.53 -3.21 -0.75
CA THR A 218 -11.88 -3.80 0.55
C THR A 218 -10.66 -4.40 1.26
N LEU A 219 -9.77 -5.06 0.52
CA LEU A 219 -8.51 -5.58 1.06
C LEU A 219 -7.58 -4.45 1.53
N MET A 220 -7.40 -3.43 0.71
CA MET A 220 -6.56 -2.27 1.01
C MET A 220 -7.04 -1.51 2.25
N LYS A 221 -8.37 -1.39 2.41
CA LYS A 221 -9.00 -0.84 3.62
C LYS A 221 -8.66 -1.65 4.87
N ARG A 222 -8.81 -2.99 4.82
CA ARG A 222 -8.44 -3.87 5.95
C ARG A 222 -6.95 -3.78 6.30
N ALA A 223 -6.08 -3.64 5.31
CA ALA A 223 -4.65 -3.45 5.53
C ALA A 223 -4.36 -2.09 6.20
N TYR A 224 -5.01 -1.02 5.74
CA TYR A 224 -4.93 0.31 6.34
C TYR A 224 -5.39 0.31 7.80
N ASP A 225 -6.58 -0.24 8.08
CA ASP A 225 -7.15 -0.32 9.43
C ASP A 225 -6.20 -1.07 10.37
N LYS A 226 -5.65 -2.21 9.92
CA LYS A 226 -4.65 -2.99 10.67
C LYS A 226 -3.37 -2.20 10.95
N MET A 227 -2.87 -1.38 10.03
CA MET A 227 -1.70 -0.53 10.31
C MET A 227 -2.03 0.55 11.32
N ASN A 228 -3.20 1.18 11.18
CA ASN A 228 -3.67 2.22 12.07
C ASN A 228 -3.82 1.72 13.53
N ASP A 229 -4.23 0.47 13.73
CA ASP A 229 -4.32 -0.16 15.06
C ASP A 229 -2.95 -0.51 15.68
N ASN A 230 -1.92 -0.77 14.85
CA ASN A 230 -0.61 -1.25 15.31
C ASN A 230 0.46 -0.15 15.46
N TYR A 231 0.22 1.06 14.92
CA TYR A 231 1.20 2.14 14.89
C TYR A 231 0.57 3.47 15.34
N GLU A 232 0.95 3.97 16.53
CA GLU A 232 0.37 5.18 17.15
C GLU A 232 0.41 6.43 16.25
N ASP A 233 1.40 6.55 15.36
CA ASP A 233 1.63 7.71 14.49
C ASP A 233 1.19 7.50 13.01
N PHE A 234 0.55 6.37 12.64
CA PHE A 234 0.30 6.02 11.23
C PHE A 234 -0.50 7.07 10.44
N GLU A 235 -1.57 7.64 11.03
CA GLU A 235 -2.34 8.70 10.36
C GLU A 235 -1.46 9.93 10.03
N GLU A 236 -0.47 10.22 10.86
CA GLU A 236 0.40 11.41 10.78
C GLU A 236 1.59 11.21 9.81
N MET A 237 1.85 10.00 9.31
CA MET A 237 2.86 9.74 8.27
C MET A 237 2.54 10.52 6.98
N SER A 238 3.55 10.80 6.16
CA SER A 238 3.35 11.33 4.81
C SER A 238 2.68 10.31 3.87
N PHE A 239 2.23 10.75 2.70
CA PHE A 239 1.61 9.86 1.70
C PHE A 239 2.57 8.75 1.27
N ASP A 240 3.82 9.10 0.94
CA ASP A 240 4.84 8.15 0.47
C ASP A 240 5.17 7.10 1.55
N GLU A 241 5.35 7.53 2.81
CA GLU A 241 5.60 6.61 3.93
C GLU A 241 4.42 5.65 4.19
N LYS A 242 3.18 6.10 3.98
CA LYS A 242 1.99 5.22 4.05
C LYS A 242 2.00 4.21 2.91
N VAL A 243 2.28 4.64 1.67
CA VAL A 243 2.39 3.74 0.52
C VAL A 243 3.46 2.68 0.78
N ASP A 244 4.68 3.08 1.16
CA ASP A 244 5.79 2.16 1.50
C ASP A 244 5.41 1.14 2.57
N SER A 245 4.64 1.55 3.58
CA SER A 245 4.20 0.67 4.67
C SER A 245 3.14 -0.33 4.20
N ILE A 246 2.22 0.11 3.34
CA ILE A 246 1.19 -0.75 2.74
C ILE A 246 1.81 -1.75 1.76
N MET A 247 2.77 -1.30 0.95
CA MET A 247 3.51 -2.14 0.00
C MET A 247 4.27 -3.24 0.74
N LYS A 248 5.02 -2.89 1.81
CA LYS A 248 5.74 -3.87 2.65
C LYS A 248 4.82 -4.88 3.33
N GLU A 249 3.67 -4.46 3.85
CA GLU A 249 2.72 -5.40 4.44
C GLU A 249 2.07 -6.29 3.38
N PHE A 250 1.80 -5.77 2.19
CA PHE A 250 1.29 -6.59 1.08
C PHE A 250 2.35 -7.62 0.63
N GLU A 251 3.61 -7.20 0.44
CA GLU A 251 4.73 -8.11 0.16
C GLU A 251 4.85 -9.19 1.24
N ARG A 252 4.85 -8.80 2.52
CA ARG A 252 4.90 -9.71 3.66
C ARG A 252 3.69 -10.66 3.71
N VAL A 253 2.48 -10.21 3.44
CA VAL A 253 1.28 -11.07 3.43
C VAL A 253 1.30 -12.00 2.22
N ASN A 254 1.68 -11.51 1.04
CA ASN A 254 1.85 -12.32 -0.16
C ASN A 254 2.92 -13.41 0.06
N GLU A 255 4.05 -13.09 0.72
CA GLU A 255 5.06 -14.07 1.14
C GLU A 255 4.55 -15.10 2.18
N ASN A 256 3.67 -14.71 3.10
CA ASN A 256 3.12 -15.58 4.16
C ASN A 256 1.83 -16.35 3.77
N GLU A 257 1.10 -15.96 2.72
CA GLU A 257 0.03 -16.80 2.13
C GLU A 257 0.55 -17.71 1.02
N ARG A 258 1.61 -17.29 0.31
CA ARG A 258 2.68 -18.22 -0.11
C ARG A 258 3.27 -18.88 1.15
N THR A 259 3.94 -20.03 1.08
CA THR A 259 4.34 -20.84 2.26
C THR A 259 3.19 -21.40 3.14
N HIS A 260 1.95 -20.93 3.05
CA HIS A 260 0.80 -21.46 3.82
C HIS A 260 -0.35 -22.01 2.97
N THR A 261 -0.53 -21.57 1.72
CA THR A 261 -1.41 -22.24 0.77
C THR A 261 -0.64 -22.99 -0.31
N VAL A 262 -1.07 -24.22 -0.56
CA VAL A 262 -0.60 -25.02 -1.69
C VAL A 262 -1.21 -24.43 -2.96
N ALA A 263 -0.40 -23.66 -3.70
CA ALA A 263 -0.83 -22.96 -4.91
C ALA A 263 -0.85 -23.92 -6.09
N LYS A 264 -1.87 -23.81 -6.95
CA LYS A 264 -1.96 -24.62 -8.18
C LYS A 264 -1.27 -23.90 -9.34
N SER A 265 -0.60 -24.68 -10.19
CA SER A 265 -0.02 -24.31 -11.48
C SER A 265 -0.57 -23.06 -12.16
N ASN A 266 -1.85 -23.06 -12.49
CA ASN A 266 -2.49 -22.07 -13.37
C ASN A 266 -2.64 -20.71 -12.67
N GLU A 267 -2.46 -20.65 -11.35
CA GLU A 267 -2.42 -19.42 -10.54
C GLU A 267 -1.00 -18.81 -10.51
N LEU A 268 0.04 -19.62 -10.82
CA LEU A 268 1.46 -19.24 -10.76
C LEU A 268 2.07 -18.98 -12.14
N ILE A 269 1.63 -19.73 -13.15
CA ILE A 269 2.08 -19.63 -14.54
C ILE A 269 0.84 -19.45 -15.42
N PRO A 270 0.40 -18.19 -15.65
CA PRO A 270 -0.77 -17.92 -16.48
C PRO A 270 -0.60 -18.44 -17.91
N GLU A 271 -1.70 -18.86 -18.52
CA GLU A 271 -1.75 -19.18 -19.95
C GLU A 271 -1.29 -17.97 -20.79
N GLY A 272 -0.47 -18.22 -21.82
CA GLY A 272 0.17 -17.16 -22.61
C GLY A 272 1.47 -16.61 -22.03
N THR A 273 1.97 -17.11 -20.89
CA THR A 273 3.33 -16.82 -20.41
C THR A 273 4.36 -17.27 -21.47
N GLU A 274 5.13 -16.35 -22.05
CA GLU A 274 6.09 -16.69 -23.12
C GLU A 274 7.44 -17.21 -22.60
N LYS A 275 7.83 -16.81 -21.38
CA LYS A 275 9.15 -17.10 -20.79
C LYS A 275 9.08 -17.23 -19.28
N LEU A 276 9.95 -18.08 -18.73
CA LEU A 276 10.29 -18.11 -17.31
C LEU A 276 11.73 -17.60 -17.13
N GLU A 277 12.01 -17.03 -15.97
CA GLU A 277 13.37 -16.66 -15.55
C GLU A 277 14.05 -17.82 -14.81
N GLU A 278 15.40 -17.85 -14.78
CA GLU A 278 16.14 -18.81 -13.96
C GLU A 278 15.69 -18.75 -12.49
N ARG A 279 15.58 -19.90 -11.83
CA ARG A 279 15.22 -20.01 -10.40
C ARG A 279 13.87 -19.38 -9.99
N CYS A 280 12.99 -19.03 -10.93
CA CYS A 280 11.74 -18.30 -10.64
C CYS A 280 10.82 -18.96 -9.59
N PHE A 281 10.87 -20.29 -9.44
CA PHE A 281 10.18 -21.06 -8.41
C PHE A 281 11.14 -21.93 -7.56
N SER A 282 12.43 -21.55 -7.46
CA SER A 282 13.40 -22.23 -6.59
C SER A 282 12.98 -22.14 -5.11
N ASP A 283 13.23 -23.20 -4.35
CA ASP A 283 13.02 -23.31 -2.89
C ASP A 283 11.56 -23.14 -2.42
N ARG A 284 10.60 -23.14 -3.35
CA ARG A 284 9.17 -22.93 -3.10
C ARG A 284 8.50 -24.14 -2.43
N LYS A 285 8.35 -24.11 -1.11
CA LYS A 285 7.73 -25.19 -0.30
C LYS A 285 6.20 -25.26 -0.34
N ASN A 286 5.54 -24.50 -1.22
CA ASN A 286 4.07 -24.37 -1.25
C ASN A 286 3.45 -24.52 -2.65
N ILE A 287 4.16 -25.19 -3.56
CA ILE A 287 3.67 -25.55 -4.89
C ILE A 287 3.62 -27.08 -4.90
N SER A 288 2.48 -27.71 -5.19
CA SER A 288 2.38 -29.17 -5.34
C SER A 288 2.27 -29.59 -6.79
N ASP A 289 1.50 -28.87 -7.59
CA ASP A 289 1.12 -29.29 -8.93
C ASP A 289 1.45 -28.17 -9.91
N VAL A 290 2.26 -28.47 -10.91
CA VAL A 290 2.73 -27.52 -11.93
C VAL A 290 2.22 -27.95 -13.31
N VAL A 291 1.76 -26.97 -14.07
CA VAL A 291 1.44 -27.06 -15.50
C VAL A 291 2.29 -25.98 -16.13
N ILE A 292 3.12 -26.35 -17.10
CA ILE A 292 3.97 -25.43 -17.87
C ILE A 292 3.31 -25.24 -19.24
N PRO A 293 2.69 -24.07 -19.52
CA PRO A 293 1.99 -23.83 -20.78
C PRO A 293 2.90 -23.93 -22.01
N GLY A 294 2.33 -24.42 -23.12
CA GLY A 294 3.04 -24.62 -24.39
C GLY A 294 3.56 -23.34 -25.07
N SER A 295 3.19 -22.17 -24.55
CA SER A 295 3.76 -20.87 -24.93
C SER A 295 5.20 -20.68 -24.44
N ILE A 296 5.61 -21.38 -23.39
CA ILE A 296 6.98 -21.39 -22.86
C ILE A 296 7.82 -22.32 -23.74
N ARG A 297 8.98 -21.86 -24.25
CA ARG A 297 9.85 -22.69 -25.10
C ARG A 297 10.90 -23.49 -24.32
N GLU A 298 11.28 -23.02 -23.15
CA GLU A 298 12.31 -23.61 -22.30
C GLU A 298 11.89 -23.51 -20.83
N ILE A 299 12.02 -24.61 -20.08
CA ILE A 299 12.04 -24.55 -18.61
C ILE A 299 13.49 -24.25 -18.19
N PRO A 300 13.78 -23.04 -17.67
CA PRO A 300 15.15 -22.55 -17.52
C PRO A 300 15.90 -23.20 -16.35
N TYR A 301 17.19 -22.89 -16.26
CA TYR A 301 18.09 -23.37 -15.20
C TYR A 301 17.49 -23.20 -13.80
N MET A 302 17.44 -24.30 -13.04
CA MET A 302 16.91 -24.35 -11.66
C MET A 302 15.47 -23.83 -11.47
N ALA A 303 14.63 -23.75 -12.51
CA ALA A 303 13.30 -23.11 -12.45
C ALA A 303 12.46 -23.50 -11.20
N PHE A 304 12.41 -24.79 -10.85
CA PHE A 304 11.68 -25.34 -9.70
C PHE A 304 12.60 -26.05 -8.69
N ALA A 305 13.91 -25.82 -8.72
CA ALA A 305 14.86 -26.55 -7.88
C ALA A 305 14.53 -26.39 -6.39
N SER A 306 14.69 -27.45 -5.58
CA SER A 306 14.40 -27.46 -4.14
C SER A 306 12.96 -27.05 -3.75
N SER A 307 12.01 -27.00 -4.68
CA SER A 307 10.59 -26.77 -4.40
C SER A 307 9.86 -28.05 -3.93
N SER A 308 8.60 -27.93 -3.49
CA SER A 308 7.78 -29.08 -3.08
C SER A 308 6.83 -29.61 -4.18
N VAL A 309 7.18 -29.36 -5.44
CA VAL A 309 6.40 -29.83 -6.61
C VAL A 309 6.37 -31.35 -6.62
N LYS A 310 5.17 -31.92 -6.62
CA LYS A 310 4.82 -33.35 -6.63
C LYS A 310 4.36 -33.85 -7.98
N THR A 311 3.65 -33.02 -8.75
CA THR A 311 3.24 -33.36 -10.11
C THR A 311 3.61 -32.25 -11.08
N ALA A 312 4.02 -32.62 -12.30
CA ALA A 312 4.31 -31.69 -13.37
C ALA A 312 3.67 -32.13 -14.69
N VAL A 313 2.98 -31.23 -15.37
CA VAL A 313 2.47 -31.42 -16.73
C VAL A 313 3.13 -30.40 -17.63
N ILE A 314 3.92 -30.86 -18.60
CA ILE A 314 4.50 -29.99 -19.62
C ILE A 314 3.56 -30.03 -20.82
N GLU A 315 3.06 -28.88 -21.26
CA GLU A 315 2.16 -28.82 -22.43
C GLU A 315 2.94 -28.79 -23.75
N PRO A 316 2.32 -29.27 -24.87
CA PRO A 316 2.95 -29.25 -26.18
C PRO A 316 3.38 -27.84 -26.61
N GLY A 317 4.68 -27.67 -26.84
CA GLY A 317 5.30 -26.41 -27.26
C GLY A 317 6.59 -26.08 -26.50
N VAL A 318 6.77 -26.65 -25.31
CA VAL A 318 8.06 -26.66 -24.61
C VAL A 318 9.04 -27.55 -25.36
N GLU A 319 10.23 -27.04 -25.66
CA GLU A 319 11.26 -27.73 -26.44
C GLU A 319 12.44 -28.25 -25.59
N SER A 320 12.68 -27.65 -24.43
CA SER A 320 13.82 -27.99 -23.57
C SER A 320 13.51 -27.89 -22.08
N ILE A 321 14.13 -28.78 -21.31
CA ILE A 321 14.16 -28.76 -19.85
C ILE A 321 15.63 -28.58 -19.46
N SER A 322 16.01 -27.38 -19.02
CA SER A 322 17.41 -27.05 -18.73
C SER A 322 17.92 -27.67 -17.43
N SER A 323 19.23 -27.53 -17.19
CA SER A 323 19.90 -28.21 -16.07
C SER A 323 19.27 -27.87 -14.72
N CYS A 324 19.21 -28.88 -13.83
CA CYS A 324 18.65 -28.79 -12.49
C CYS A 324 17.19 -28.27 -12.40
N ALA A 325 16.41 -28.21 -13.49
CA ALA A 325 15.10 -27.56 -13.53
C ALA A 325 14.12 -28.02 -12.44
N PHE A 326 14.10 -29.31 -12.10
CA PHE A 326 13.29 -29.93 -11.04
C PHE A 326 14.14 -30.65 -9.99
N ALA A 327 15.43 -30.30 -9.85
CA ALA A 327 16.33 -30.98 -8.93
C ALA A 327 15.91 -30.79 -7.46
N ALA A 328 16.05 -31.84 -6.64
CA ALA A 328 15.70 -31.87 -5.21
C ALA A 328 14.24 -31.47 -4.91
N THR A 329 13.31 -31.87 -5.77
CA THR A 329 11.86 -31.66 -5.58
C THR A 329 11.15 -32.93 -5.10
N ASP A 330 10.00 -32.76 -4.47
CA ASP A 330 9.11 -33.86 -4.02
C ASP A 330 8.38 -34.55 -5.20
N LEU A 331 8.91 -34.48 -6.42
CA LEU A 331 8.24 -34.79 -7.69
C LEU A 331 8.01 -36.30 -7.85
N GLU A 332 6.75 -36.73 -7.76
CA GLU A 332 6.32 -38.12 -7.85
C GLU A 332 5.99 -38.55 -9.29
N SER A 333 5.53 -37.61 -10.13
CA SER A 333 5.14 -37.86 -11.52
C SER A 333 5.30 -36.65 -12.44
N ILE A 334 5.68 -36.89 -13.70
CA ILE A 334 5.76 -35.85 -14.75
C ILE A 334 5.26 -36.37 -16.10
N SER A 335 4.50 -35.53 -16.81
CA SER A 335 4.14 -35.72 -18.22
C SER A 335 5.05 -34.85 -19.11
N ILE A 336 5.75 -35.48 -20.05
CA ILE A 336 6.68 -34.83 -20.99
C ILE A 336 6.14 -35.01 -22.42
N PRO A 337 5.83 -33.92 -23.16
CA PRO A 337 5.26 -33.99 -24.50
C PRO A 337 6.34 -34.25 -25.56
N ASP A 338 5.92 -34.73 -26.71
CA ASP A 338 6.75 -35.00 -27.89
C ASP A 338 7.39 -33.76 -28.54
N THR A 339 7.07 -32.55 -28.05
CA THR A 339 7.78 -31.32 -28.43
C THR A 339 9.14 -31.18 -27.73
N VAL A 340 9.38 -31.86 -26.60
CA VAL A 340 10.64 -31.77 -25.85
C VAL A 340 11.74 -32.54 -26.57
N LYS A 341 12.85 -31.85 -26.86
CA LYS A 341 14.02 -32.34 -27.62
C LYS A 341 15.22 -32.64 -26.71
N HIS A 342 15.32 -31.95 -25.57
CA HIS A 342 16.49 -31.94 -24.70
C HIS A 342 16.10 -31.95 -23.21
N ILE A 343 16.76 -32.81 -22.43
CA ILE A 343 16.72 -32.84 -20.96
C ILE A 343 18.14 -32.58 -20.45
N GLY A 344 18.30 -31.55 -19.62
CA GLY A 344 19.60 -31.05 -19.14
C GLY A 344 20.26 -31.90 -18.05
N GLU A 345 21.46 -31.48 -17.66
CA GLU A 345 22.22 -32.09 -16.56
C GLU A 345 21.44 -31.99 -15.25
N GLN A 346 21.36 -33.09 -14.48
CA GLN A 346 20.66 -33.15 -13.20
C GLN A 346 19.20 -32.65 -13.21
N ALA A 347 18.53 -32.59 -14.37
CA ALA A 347 17.22 -31.94 -14.54
C ALA A 347 16.13 -32.46 -13.56
N PHE A 348 16.18 -33.74 -13.19
CA PHE A 348 15.28 -34.40 -12.24
C PHE A 348 16.03 -35.05 -11.07
N ALA A 349 17.28 -34.64 -10.79
CA ALA A 349 18.09 -35.27 -9.76
C ALA A 349 17.43 -35.13 -8.37
N MET A 350 17.56 -36.17 -7.53
CA MET A 350 16.99 -36.22 -6.18
C MET A 350 15.47 -35.97 -6.12
N THR A 351 14.72 -36.55 -7.05
CA THR A 351 13.24 -36.54 -7.06
C THR A 351 12.63 -37.87 -6.63
N ASP A 352 11.35 -37.87 -6.26
CA ASP A 352 10.61 -39.06 -5.81
C ASP A 352 9.94 -39.84 -6.95
N ILE A 353 10.27 -39.55 -8.21
CA ILE A 353 9.66 -40.14 -9.41
C ILE A 353 9.77 -41.67 -9.35
N THR A 354 8.65 -42.37 -9.54
CA THR A 354 8.58 -43.84 -9.49
C THR A 354 8.73 -44.50 -10.86
N SER A 355 8.21 -43.88 -11.90
CA SER A 355 8.38 -44.26 -13.30
C SER A 355 8.29 -43.03 -14.20
N ILE A 356 8.98 -43.04 -15.34
CA ILE A 356 8.91 -41.94 -16.30
C ILE A 356 8.88 -42.43 -17.75
N GLU A 357 8.06 -41.77 -18.57
CA GLU A 357 8.07 -41.92 -20.01
C GLU A 357 8.80 -40.74 -20.65
N ILE A 358 9.87 -41.04 -21.39
CA ILE A 358 10.66 -40.08 -22.14
C ILE A 358 10.25 -40.20 -23.61
N PRO A 359 9.71 -39.13 -24.23
CA PRO A 359 9.20 -39.21 -25.60
C PRO A 359 10.32 -39.37 -26.63
N ALA A 360 9.98 -39.96 -27.78
CA ALA A 360 10.91 -40.31 -28.86
C ALA A 360 11.64 -39.09 -29.48
N SER A 361 11.13 -37.89 -29.24
CA SER A 361 11.71 -36.60 -29.60
C SER A 361 12.98 -36.25 -28.81
N VAL A 362 13.14 -36.80 -27.60
CA VAL A 362 14.30 -36.56 -26.74
C VAL A 362 15.49 -37.37 -27.27
N LYS A 363 16.40 -36.66 -27.94
CA LYS A 363 17.59 -37.27 -28.56
C LYS A 363 18.73 -37.49 -27.57
N ALA A 364 18.82 -36.65 -26.55
CA ALA A 364 19.86 -36.69 -25.54
C ALA A 364 19.31 -36.34 -24.16
N ILE A 365 19.76 -37.08 -23.15
CA ILE A 365 19.49 -36.84 -21.73
C ILE A 365 20.82 -36.50 -21.07
N GLY A 366 20.85 -35.41 -20.30
CA GLY A 366 22.06 -34.92 -19.65
C GLY A 366 22.67 -35.87 -18.62
N TYR A 367 23.93 -35.59 -18.30
CA TYR A 367 24.67 -36.24 -17.22
C TYR A 367 23.88 -36.17 -15.90
N LEU A 368 23.84 -37.28 -15.16
CA LEU A 368 23.17 -37.37 -13.85
C LEU A 368 21.68 -36.92 -13.82
N ALA A 369 20.96 -36.89 -14.94
CA ALA A 369 19.62 -36.28 -15.01
C ALA A 369 18.61 -36.85 -13.99
N PHE A 370 18.72 -38.13 -13.62
CA PHE A 370 17.89 -38.80 -12.60
C PHE A 370 18.74 -39.32 -11.41
N ASN A 371 19.93 -38.76 -11.19
CA ASN A 371 20.79 -39.16 -10.08
C ASN A 371 20.07 -38.95 -8.74
N GLY A 372 20.06 -39.97 -7.89
CA GLY A 372 19.43 -39.90 -6.57
C GLY A 372 17.90 -40.05 -6.58
N CYS A 373 17.25 -40.36 -7.71
CA CYS A 373 15.84 -40.73 -7.76
C CYS A 373 15.59 -42.12 -7.16
N ARG A 374 15.62 -42.22 -5.82
CA ARG A 374 15.64 -43.50 -5.08
C ARG A 374 14.40 -44.38 -5.29
N ASN A 375 13.29 -43.78 -5.72
CA ASN A 375 12.03 -44.48 -5.95
C ASN A 375 11.83 -44.92 -7.41
N LEU A 376 12.71 -44.49 -8.32
CA LEU A 376 12.61 -44.77 -9.75
C LEU A 376 12.85 -46.25 -10.01
N LYS A 377 11.88 -46.91 -10.65
CA LYS A 377 11.91 -48.36 -10.96
C LYS A 377 11.86 -48.64 -12.45
N GLU A 378 11.25 -47.76 -13.23
CA GLU A 378 10.99 -47.99 -14.64
C GLU A 378 11.15 -46.71 -15.47
N VAL A 379 11.84 -46.81 -16.60
CA VAL A 379 11.99 -45.73 -17.57
C VAL A 379 11.65 -46.29 -18.94
N THR A 380 10.70 -45.66 -19.64
CA THR A 380 10.36 -45.99 -21.02
C THR A 380 10.93 -44.92 -21.95
N LEU A 381 11.80 -45.29 -22.89
CA LEU A 381 12.45 -44.37 -23.83
C LEU A 381 12.63 -44.98 -25.23
N SER A 382 13.13 -44.22 -26.20
CA SER A 382 13.36 -44.73 -27.57
C SER A 382 14.78 -45.28 -27.73
N LYS A 383 14.93 -46.36 -28.51
CA LYS A 383 16.20 -47.09 -28.69
C LYS A 383 17.39 -46.24 -29.19
N GLY A 384 17.13 -45.07 -29.79
CA GLY A 384 18.13 -44.10 -30.26
C GLY A 384 18.46 -42.96 -29.29
N THR A 385 17.87 -42.91 -28.09
CA THR A 385 18.15 -41.86 -27.10
C THR A 385 19.55 -42.01 -26.51
N ILE A 386 20.34 -40.93 -26.53
CA ILE A 386 21.70 -40.89 -26.00
C ILE A 386 21.66 -40.48 -24.52
N PHE A 387 22.32 -41.24 -23.64
CA PHE A 387 22.46 -40.94 -22.22
C PHE A 387 23.75 -41.57 -21.64
N ASP A 388 24.23 -41.04 -20.51
CA ASP A 388 25.42 -41.54 -19.83
C ASP A 388 25.08 -42.72 -18.90
N LYS A 389 26.10 -43.52 -18.57
CA LYS A 389 25.97 -44.65 -17.62
C LYS A 389 25.41 -44.26 -16.25
N ASP A 390 25.62 -43.00 -15.84
CA ASP A 390 25.21 -42.45 -14.54
C ASP A 390 23.91 -41.61 -14.63
N THR A 391 23.27 -41.54 -15.81
CA THR A 391 22.03 -40.76 -16.00
C THR A 391 20.86 -41.29 -15.16
N PHE A 392 20.79 -42.61 -14.94
CA PHE A 392 19.76 -43.29 -14.14
C PHE A 392 20.39 -44.01 -12.93
N PRO A 393 19.66 -44.15 -11.80
CA PRO A 393 20.10 -44.98 -10.68
C PRO A 393 20.32 -46.46 -11.05
N GLU A 394 21.20 -47.13 -10.30
CA GLU A 394 21.39 -48.58 -10.44
C GLU A 394 20.10 -49.36 -10.14
N GLY A 395 19.81 -50.39 -10.95
CA GLY A 395 18.64 -51.27 -10.76
C GLY A 395 17.35 -50.79 -11.42
N VAL A 396 17.34 -49.64 -12.09
CA VAL A 396 16.20 -49.17 -12.90
C VAL A 396 15.97 -50.07 -14.12
N ASN A 397 14.71 -50.46 -14.36
CA ASN A 397 14.30 -51.19 -15.55
C ASN A 397 14.10 -50.23 -16.74
N ILE A 398 14.98 -50.29 -17.73
CA ILE A 398 14.85 -49.50 -18.96
C ILE A 398 14.07 -50.32 -20.00
N ARG A 399 12.90 -49.83 -20.38
CA ARG A 399 12.10 -50.35 -21.49
C ARG A 399 12.27 -49.47 -22.72
N TYR A 400 12.32 -50.10 -23.89
CA TYR A 400 12.32 -49.41 -25.16
C TYR A 400 10.91 -49.45 -25.76
N ARG A 401 10.44 -48.31 -26.27
CA ARG A 401 9.19 -48.27 -27.05
C ARG A 401 9.34 -49.15 -28.29
N GLU A 402 8.40 -50.07 -28.51
CA GLU A 402 8.31 -50.85 -29.75
C GLU A 402 7.95 -49.91 -30.90
N ASN A 403 8.60 -50.08 -32.05
CA ASN A 403 8.31 -49.25 -33.22
C ASN A 403 6.99 -49.72 -33.85
N GLU A 404 6.02 -48.83 -34.08
CA GLU A 404 4.83 -49.08 -34.90
C GLU A 404 5.16 -49.22 -36.42
N GLN A 405 6.35 -49.71 -36.77
CA GLN A 405 6.87 -49.84 -38.14
C GLN A 405 7.48 -51.22 -38.46
N GLU A 406 7.22 -52.25 -37.65
CA GLU A 406 7.49 -53.66 -37.99
C GLU A 406 6.20 -54.48 -38.20
N GLN A 407 5.16 -53.85 -38.76
CA GLN A 407 3.96 -54.54 -39.28
C GLN A 407 3.65 -54.15 -40.73
N SER A 408 4.57 -54.44 -41.65
CA SER A 408 4.25 -54.63 -43.08
C SER A 408 5.40 -55.26 -43.88
N GLU A 409 5.64 -56.56 -43.71
CA GLU A 409 6.09 -57.40 -44.82
C GLU A 409 4.92 -58.33 -45.18
N PRO A 410 4.36 -58.25 -46.40
CA PRO A 410 3.35 -59.22 -46.83
C PRO A 410 4.04 -60.56 -47.12
N GLU A 411 3.45 -61.65 -46.63
CA GLU A 411 3.85 -62.99 -47.05
C GLU A 411 3.66 -63.12 -48.56
N GLU A 412 4.72 -63.50 -49.28
CA GLU A 412 4.62 -63.83 -50.70
C GLU A 412 3.82 -65.13 -50.84
N GLU A 413 2.56 -65.05 -51.29
CA GLU A 413 1.82 -66.22 -51.76
C GLU A 413 2.53 -66.79 -53.00
N GLU A 414 3.37 -67.81 -52.80
CA GLU A 414 3.89 -68.64 -53.90
C GLU A 414 2.71 -69.21 -54.69
N GLY A 415 2.71 -68.94 -55.99
CA GLY A 415 1.55 -69.20 -56.85
C GLY A 415 1.24 -70.69 -56.99
N PHE A 416 -0.03 -71.04 -56.74
CA PHE A 416 -0.59 -72.29 -57.27
C PHE A 416 -0.86 -72.15 -58.77
N GLU A 417 0.01 -72.73 -59.59
CA GLU A 417 -0.32 -73.04 -60.98
C GLU A 417 -1.50 -74.03 -61.04
N PRO A 418 -2.53 -73.79 -61.86
CA PRO A 418 -3.58 -74.75 -62.11
C PRO A 418 -3.31 -75.50 -63.42
N GLU A 419 -3.08 -76.82 -63.39
CA GLU A 419 -3.29 -77.64 -64.60
C GLU A 419 -3.67 -79.11 -64.32
N ILE A 420 -4.78 -79.50 -64.96
CA ILE A 420 -5.28 -80.86 -65.33
C ILE A 420 -5.82 -81.77 -64.22
#